data_AF-A0A9P4NHC1-F1
#
_entry.id   AF-A0A9P4NHC1-F1
#
_cell.length_a   1.000
_cell.length_b   1.000
_cell.length_c   1.000
_cell.angle_alpha   90.00
_cell.angle_beta   90.00
_cell.angle_gamma   90.00
#
_symmetry.space_group_name_H-M   'P 1'
#
loop_
_entity.id
_entity.type
_entity.pdbx_description
1 polymer ?
#
loop_
_entity_poly.entity_id
_entity_poly.type
_entity_poly.pdbx_seq_one_letter_code
_entity_poly.pdbx_strand_id
1 'polypeptide(L)'
;MKSLSLPSLEQAMGLSPHGFDREYRFVTSWILPPALLASLRLLLSIYVFTTIFFSFGWFSQHWVTWFLKDFTLPEYSFHIKTKAIGYSFSYFTYLSFWGLGFYLLFASIHTFNYARRRMTHLHISWPPVLQILHHALYTTVTCFPLMVTIIFWGSLFNGWSSNTSFYRWHNLSIHGFNSVFALFEILVTRTVPPPLLHLLICCTILSVYLGLAYLTYRTEHFWVYEWLNPKYGAGQIVAHVFGYAGIITGVFAFVWCLIWARGWAVGGRCQGRQEVAPTVRERQEVTTGESTPDLKENVELRTTSSNSYV
;
A
#
# COMPACT_ATOMS: atom_id res chain seq x y z
N MET A 1 30.34 -17.58 20.42
CA MET A 1 29.40 -17.69 19.28
C MET A 1 28.11 -16.98 19.68
N LYS A 2 27.68 -15.93 18.97
CA LYS A 2 26.33 -15.37 19.17
C LYS A 2 25.34 -16.39 18.61
N SER A 3 24.43 -16.93 19.43
CA SER A 3 23.37 -17.79 18.92
C SER A 3 22.48 -16.97 17.99
N LEU A 4 22.44 -17.31 16.71
CA LEU A 4 21.45 -16.77 15.79
C LEU A 4 20.08 -17.33 16.19
N SER A 5 19.34 -16.58 16.99
CA SER A 5 17.93 -16.86 17.23
C SER A 5 17.14 -16.55 15.96
N LEU A 6 16.32 -17.49 15.50
CA LEU A 6 15.39 -17.24 14.40
C LEU A 6 14.43 -16.09 14.78
N PRO A 7 14.07 -15.22 13.83
CA PRO A 7 13.09 -14.18 14.08
C PRO A 7 11.73 -14.79 14.41
N SER A 8 10.94 -14.11 15.26
CA SER A 8 9.54 -14.50 15.50
C SER A 8 8.71 -14.33 14.22
N LEU A 9 7.54 -14.98 14.13
CA LEU A 9 6.63 -14.81 13.00
C LEU A 9 6.27 -13.33 12.77
N GLU A 10 6.04 -12.58 13.84
CA GLU A 10 5.75 -11.14 13.77
C GLU A 10 6.91 -10.34 13.14
N GLN A 11 8.15 -10.68 13.51
CA GLN A 11 9.35 -10.07 12.93
C GLN A 11 9.52 -10.44 11.45
N ALA A 12 9.24 -11.70 11.10
CA ALA A 12 9.24 -12.16 9.71
C ALA A 12 8.15 -11.47 8.86
N MET A 13 7.07 -11.01 9.49
CA MET A 13 5.99 -10.20 8.88
C MET A 13 6.27 -8.69 8.93
N GLY A 14 7.44 -8.27 9.40
CA GLY A 14 7.89 -6.88 9.38
C GLY A 14 7.57 -6.05 10.62
N LEU A 15 7.14 -6.64 11.73
CA LEU A 15 7.08 -5.94 13.01
C LEU A 15 8.46 -5.90 13.68
N SER A 16 8.97 -4.70 13.89
CA SER A 16 10.20 -4.52 14.65
C SER A 16 9.95 -4.74 16.14
N PRO A 17 10.91 -5.32 16.89
CA PRO A 17 10.85 -5.41 18.36
C PRO A 17 10.65 -4.05 19.05
N HIS A 18 11.01 -2.97 18.36
CA HIS A 18 10.98 -1.61 18.88
C HIS A 18 9.73 -0.82 18.46
N GLY A 19 8.77 -1.46 17.80
CA GLY A 19 7.52 -0.86 17.32
C GLY A 19 7.45 -0.66 15.80
N PHE A 20 6.22 -0.52 15.28
CA PHE A 20 5.95 -0.36 13.85
C PHE A 20 6.12 1.10 13.39
N ASP A 21 6.68 1.29 12.19
CA ASP A 21 6.79 2.59 11.48
C ASP A 21 7.25 3.81 12.31
N ARG A 22 8.23 3.65 13.22
CA ARG A 22 8.73 4.77 14.05
C ARG A 22 9.37 5.91 13.28
N GLU A 23 9.82 5.63 12.06
CA GLU A 23 10.42 6.61 11.16
C GLU A 23 9.40 7.21 10.18
N TYR A 24 8.10 7.00 10.40
CA TYR A 24 7.02 7.62 9.61
C TYR A 24 7.10 7.35 8.11
N ARG A 25 7.63 6.19 7.72
CA ARG A 25 7.98 5.84 6.35
C ARG A 25 6.77 5.69 5.44
N PHE A 26 5.62 5.26 5.97
CA PHE A 26 4.38 5.17 5.20
C PHE A 26 3.75 6.54 4.91
N VAL A 27 4.08 7.57 5.69
CA VAL A 27 3.48 8.92 5.62
C VAL A 27 4.46 10.01 5.20
N THR A 28 5.66 9.64 4.80
CA THR A 28 6.69 10.56 4.32
C THR A 28 7.17 10.17 2.93
N SER A 29 7.85 11.09 2.27
CA SER A 29 8.46 10.85 0.96
C SER A 29 9.86 11.44 0.94
N TRP A 30 10.63 11.07 -0.08
CA TRP A 30 11.98 11.56 -0.30
C TRP A 30 12.03 12.93 -0.99
N ILE A 31 10.99 13.26 -1.77
CA ILE A 31 10.97 14.40 -2.68
C ILE A 31 9.85 15.40 -2.40
N LEU A 32 8.74 14.96 -1.77
CA LEU A 32 7.57 15.80 -1.51
C LEU A 32 7.41 16.11 -0.01
N PRO A 33 6.99 17.33 0.35
CA PRO A 33 6.53 17.61 1.70
C PRO A 33 5.27 16.76 2.02
N PRO A 34 5.04 16.36 3.29
CA PRO A 34 3.92 15.49 3.65
C PRO A 34 2.55 15.99 3.21
N ALA A 35 2.30 17.30 3.25
CA ALA A 35 1.02 17.86 2.79
C ALA A 35 0.77 17.60 1.29
N LEU A 36 1.80 17.74 0.46
CA LEU A 36 1.69 17.49 -0.98
C LEU A 36 1.53 15.99 -1.27
N LEU A 37 2.29 15.14 -0.57
CA LEU A 37 2.12 13.67 -0.66
C LEU A 37 0.68 13.26 -0.31
N ALA A 38 0.12 13.83 0.77
CA ALA A 38 -1.26 13.56 1.18
C ALA A 38 -2.27 14.00 0.11
N SER A 39 -2.12 15.21 -0.43
CA SER A 39 -3.00 15.73 -1.49
C SER A 39 -2.95 14.89 -2.75
N LEU A 40 -1.76 14.45 -3.19
CA LEU A 40 -1.64 13.57 -4.35
C LEU A 40 -2.30 12.22 -4.10
N ARG A 41 -2.06 11.58 -2.95
CA ARG A 41 -2.75 10.33 -2.59
C ARG A 41 -4.27 10.47 -2.59
N LEU A 42 -4.79 11.58 -2.05
CA LEU A 42 -6.21 11.87 -2.06
C LEU A 42 -6.72 12.06 -3.49
N LEU A 43 -6.01 12.80 -4.34
CA LEU A 43 -6.37 12.99 -5.74
C LEU A 43 -6.43 11.66 -6.50
N LEU A 44 -5.42 10.80 -6.34
CA LEU A 44 -5.38 9.47 -6.95
C LEU A 44 -6.53 8.58 -6.44
N SER A 45 -6.83 8.64 -5.13
CA SER A 45 -7.96 7.93 -4.54
C SER A 45 -9.30 8.39 -5.12
N ILE A 46 -9.52 9.71 -5.22
CA ILE A 46 -10.72 10.30 -5.84
C ILE A 46 -10.83 9.84 -7.29
N TYR A 47 -9.73 9.82 -8.05
CA TYR A 47 -9.72 9.31 -9.42
C TYR A 47 -10.15 7.84 -9.50
N VAL A 48 -9.64 6.98 -8.62
CA VAL A 48 -10.01 5.56 -8.55
C VAL A 48 -11.52 5.41 -8.32
N PHE A 49 -12.05 6.08 -7.30
CA PHE A 49 -13.48 6.01 -6.98
C PHE A 49 -14.35 6.61 -8.09
N THR A 50 -13.93 7.73 -8.68
CA THR A 50 -14.61 8.36 -9.82
C THR A 50 -14.67 7.38 -11.00
N THR A 51 -13.56 6.71 -11.30
CA THR A 51 -13.50 5.72 -12.36
C THR A 51 -14.50 4.59 -12.12
N ILE A 52 -14.55 4.05 -10.90
CA ILE A 52 -15.46 2.95 -10.55
C ILE A 52 -16.92 3.41 -10.64
N PHE A 53 -17.30 4.49 -9.95
CA PHE A 53 -18.68 4.95 -9.89
C PHE A 53 -19.19 5.43 -11.23
N PHE A 54 -18.37 6.13 -12.01
CA PHE A 54 -18.72 6.54 -13.36
C PHE A 54 -18.89 5.33 -14.29
N SER A 55 -18.01 4.33 -14.18
CA SER A 55 -18.15 3.08 -14.94
C SER A 55 -19.44 2.33 -14.58
N PHE A 56 -19.80 2.25 -13.30
CA PHE A 56 -21.05 1.63 -12.86
C PHE A 56 -22.28 2.40 -13.36
N GLY A 57 -22.25 3.74 -13.30
CA GLY A 57 -23.28 4.58 -13.90
C GLY A 57 -23.44 4.29 -15.40
N TRP A 58 -22.33 4.23 -16.12
CA TRP A 58 -22.33 3.90 -17.55
C TRP A 58 -22.90 2.50 -17.84
N PHE A 59 -22.45 1.46 -17.12
CA PHE A 59 -22.93 0.09 -17.26
C PHE A 59 -24.41 -0.09 -16.93
N SER A 60 -24.97 0.78 -16.09
CA SER A 60 -26.40 0.74 -15.77
C SER A 60 -27.28 1.13 -16.96
N GLN A 61 -26.74 1.91 -17.90
CA GLN A 61 -27.46 2.49 -19.04
C GLN A 61 -27.10 1.85 -20.38
N HIS A 62 -25.95 1.18 -20.46
CA HIS A 62 -25.43 0.65 -21.72
C HIS A 62 -25.27 -0.86 -21.67
N TRP A 63 -25.37 -1.50 -22.84
CA TRP A 63 -24.93 -2.87 -23.02
C TRP A 63 -23.40 -2.92 -23.00
N VAL A 64 -22.86 -3.82 -22.19
CA VAL A 64 -21.43 -4.06 -22.06
C VAL A 64 -21.09 -5.36 -22.74
N THR A 65 -20.21 -5.30 -23.73
CA THR A 65 -19.65 -6.51 -24.34
C THR A 65 -18.38 -6.86 -23.59
N TRP A 66 -18.43 -7.94 -22.82
CA TRP A 66 -17.24 -8.45 -22.15
C TRP A 66 -16.57 -9.42 -23.10
N PHE A 67 -15.33 -9.12 -23.45
CA PHE A 67 -14.49 -9.98 -24.26
C PHE A 67 -13.60 -10.78 -23.34
N LEU A 68 -13.72 -12.10 -23.39
CA LEU A 68 -12.87 -13.00 -22.65
C LEU A 68 -12.00 -13.71 -23.67
N LYS A 69 -10.72 -13.37 -23.58
CA LYS A 69 -9.66 -13.91 -24.39
C LYS A 69 -8.63 -14.53 -23.47
N ASP A 70 -8.11 -15.65 -23.87
CA ASP A 70 -6.90 -16.22 -23.31
C ASP A 70 -5.99 -16.61 -24.48
N PHE A 71 -4.67 -16.57 -24.31
CA PHE A 71 -3.72 -16.88 -25.39
C PHE A 71 -3.82 -18.34 -25.87
N THR A 72 -4.40 -19.22 -25.07
CA THR A 72 -4.60 -20.64 -25.40
C THR A 72 -5.99 -20.99 -25.90
N LEU A 73 -6.96 -20.05 -25.82
CA LEU A 73 -8.37 -20.36 -26.07
C LEU A 73 -9.02 -19.41 -27.09
N PRO A 74 -10.06 -19.89 -27.82
CA PRO A 74 -10.85 -19.03 -28.69
C PRO A 74 -11.45 -17.85 -27.91
N GLU A 75 -11.47 -16.68 -28.53
CA GLU A 75 -12.19 -15.53 -27.99
C GLU A 75 -13.68 -15.84 -27.92
N TYR A 76 -14.30 -15.55 -26.78
CA TYR A 76 -15.75 -15.50 -26.68
C TYR A 76 -16.16 -14.19 -26.01
N SER A 77 -17.32 -13.71 -26.40
CA SER A 77 -17.89 -12.49 -25.87
C SER A 77 -19.31 -12.75 -25.41
N PHE A 78 -19.74 -11.97 -24.42
CA PHE A 78 -21.12 -11.96 -24.00
C PHE A 78 -21.57 -10.55 -23.64
N HIS A 79 -22.85 -10.29 -23.88
CA HIS A 79 -23.45 -8.99 -23.64
C HIS A 79 -24.13 -8.97 -22.28
N ILE A 80 -23.77 -8.01 -21.46
CA ILE A 80 -24.27 -7.86 -20.10
C ILE A 80 -24.79 -6.44 -19.95
N LYS A 81 -25.99 -6.31 -19.37
CA LYS A 81 -26.56 -5.02 -18.99
C LYS A 81 -26.16 -4.68 -17.54
N THR A 82 -27.12 -4.34 -16.70
CA THR A 82 -26.94 -3.92 -15.31
C THR A 82 -26.19 -4.94 -14.43
N LYS A 83 -26.26 -6.24 -14.76
CA LYS A 83 -25.50 -7.29 -14.07
C LYS A 83 -23.98 -7.09 -14.10
N ALA A 84 -23.45 -6.33 -15.07
CA ALA A 84 -22.03 -6.01 -15.17
C ALA A 84 -21.48 -5.37 -13.89
N ILE A 85 -22.32 -4.61 -13.16
CA ILE A 85 -21.96 -3.99 -11.89
C ILE A 85 -21.69 -5.06 -10.83
N GLY A 86 -22.60 -6.03 -10.67
CA GLY A 86 -22.40 -7.13 -9.73
C GLY A 86 -21.22 -8.03 -10.12
N TYR A 87 -21.10 -8.32 -11.41
CA TYR A 87 -20.02 -9.16 -11.93
C TYR A 87 -18.64 -8.53 -11.76
N SER A 88 -18.55 -7.19 -11.68
CA SER A 88 -17.27 -6.51 -11.43
C SER A 88 -16.55 -7.05 -10.18
N PHE A 89 -17.28 -7.42 -9.13
CA PHE A 89 -16.70 -8.00 -7.90
C PHE A 89 -16.15 -9.42 -8.08
N SER A 90 -16.44 -10.09 -9.19
CA SER A 90 -15.85 -11.38 -9.56
C SER A 90 -14.49 -11.22 -10.23
N TYR A 91 -14.14 -10.02 -10.73
CA TYR A 91 -12.89 -9.78 -11.44
C TYR A 91 -11.81 -9.20 -10.52
N PHE A 92 -10.65 -9.85 -10.52
CA PHE A 92 -9.51 -9.43 -9.70
C PHE A 92 -9.10 -7.98 -9.94
N THR A 93 -9.20 -7.52 -11.19
CA THR A 93 -8.91 -6.12 -11.55
C THR A 93 -9.70 -5.14 -10.69
N TYR A 94 -11.01 -5.32 -10.54
CA TYR A 94 -11.84 -4.43 -9.73
C TYR A 94 -11.52 -4.57 -8.24
N LEU A 95 -11.29 -5.79 -7.74
CA LEU A 95 -10.89 -6.00 -6.34
C LEU A 95 -9.57 -5.29 -6.02
N SER A 96 -8.58 -5.43 -6.91
CA SER A 96 -7.29 -4.74 -6.81
C SER A 96 -7.45 -3.21 -6.91
N PHE A 97 -8.33 -2.71 -7.77
CA PHE A 97 -8.54 -1.29 -7.96
C PHE A 97 -9.29 -0.65 -6.78
N TRP A 98 -10.31 -1.32 -6.22
CA TRP A 98 -10.93 -0.94 -4.96
C TRP A 98 -9.91 -0.91 -3.81
N GLY A 99 -9.10 -1.97 -3.68
CA GLY A 99 -8.07 -2.05 -2.65
C GLY A 99 -7.05 -0.90 -2.75
N LEU A 100 -6.62 -0.57 -3.97
CA LEU A 100 -5.75 0.57 -4.25
C LEU A 100 -6.41 1.91 -3.88
N GLY A 101 -7.68 2.12 -4.25
CA GLY A 101 -8.43 3.34 -3.93
C GLY A 101 -8.58 3.57 -2.43
N PHE A 102 -8.98 2.53 -1.68
CA PHE A 102 -9.07 2.60 -0.22
C PHE A 102 -7.71 2.78 0.43
N TYR A 103 -6.68 2.06 -0.01
CA TYR A 103 -5.32 2.26 0.50
C TYR A 103 -4.89 3.73 0.35
N LEU A 104 -5.04 4.31 -0.84
CA LEU A 104 -4.66 5.70 -1.10
C LEU A 104 -5.47 6.68 -0.25
N LEU A 105 -6.76 6.41 -0.01
CA LEU A 105 -7.60 7.21 0.88
C LEU A 105 -7.05 7.21 2.31
N PHE A 106 -6.85 6.03 2.89
CA PHE A 106 -6.37 5.92 4.27
C PHE A 106 -4.93 6.43 4.40
N ALA A 107 -4.07 6.16 3.42
CA ALA A 107 -2.72 6.71 3.35
C ALA A 107 -2.76 8.25 3.33
N SER A 108 -3.68 8.86 2.56
CA SER A 108 -3.84 10.32 2.55
C SER A 108 -4.25 10.88 3.92
N ILE A 109 -5.19 10.23 4.63
CA ILE A 109 -5.65 10.64 5.96
C ILE A 109 -4.51 10.57 6.97
N HIS A 110 -3.77 9.46 7.02
CA HIS A 110 -2.61 9.32 7.90
C HIS A 110 -1.51 10.33 7.58
N THR A 111 -1.30 10.64 6.29
CA THR A 111 -0.31 11.62 5.85
C THR A 111 -0.73 13.04 6.21
N PHE A 112 -2.00 13.41 6.09
CA PHE A 112 -2.51 14.72 6.54
C PHE A 112 -2.40 14.88 8.05
N ASN A 113 -2.73 13.84 8.82
CA ASN A 113 -2.56 13.85 10.28
C ASN A 113 -1.08 14.05 10.65
N TYR A 114 -0.16 13.37 9.96
CA TYR A 114 1.27 13.60 10.15
C TYR A 114 1.70 15.02 9.76
N ALA A 115 1.23 15.54 8.62
CA ALA A 115 1.56 16.88 8.15
C ALA A 115 1.14 17.97 9.17
N ARG A 116 -0.02 17.78 9.81
CA ARG A 116 -0.59 18.74 10.77
C ARG A 116 -0.06 18.58 12.19
N ARG A 117 0.03 17.35 12.68
CA ARG A 117 0.25 17.04 14.11
C ARG A 117 1.57 16.33 14.38
N ARG A 118 2.31 15.93 13.34
CA ARG A 118 3.52 15.08 13.44
C ARG A 118 3.26 13.75 14.16
N MET A 119 2.05 13.22 14.02
CA MET A 119 1.60 11.97 14.64
C MET A 119 0.92 11.06 13.62
N THR A 120 1.01 9.75 13.82
CA THR A 120 0.26 8.74 13.05
C THR A 120 -0.36 7.70 13.96
N HIS A 121 -1.64 7.37 13.75
CA HIS A 121 -2.30 6.31 14.52
C HIS A 121 -1.74 4.91 14.21
N LEU A 122 -1.06 4.75 13.06
CA LEU A 122 -0.42 3.51 12.61
C LEU A 122 0.52 2.91 13.66
N HIS A 123 1.28 3.74 14.39
CA HIS A 123 2.20 3.28 15.42
C HIS A 123 1.74 3.56 16.85
N ILE A 124 0.88 4.58 17.06
CA ILE A 124 0.46 5.00 18.41
C ILE A 124 -0.68 4.14 18.95
N SER A 125 -1.63 3.75 18.10
CA SER A 125 -2.93 3.24 18.55
C SER A 125 -3.28 1.87 17.99
N TRP A 126 -2.67 1.45 16.89
CA TRP A 126 -3.07 0.22 16.22
C TRP A 126 -2.46 -1.01 16.90
N PRO A 127 -3.25 -2.07 17.15
CA PRO A 127 -2.72 -3.34 17.62
C PRO A 127 -1.81 -3.98 16.56
N PRO A 128 -0.88 -4.86 16.97
CA PRO A 128 0.11 -5.50 16.08
C PRO A 128 -0.49 -6.15 14.82
N VAL A 129 -1.66 -6.79 14.95
CA VAL A 129 -2.35 -7.42 13.81
C VAL A 129 -2.69 -6.39 12.73
N LEU A 130 -3.22 -5.22 13.10
CA LEU A 130 -3.56 -4.19 12.11
C LEU A 130 -2.30 -3.56 11.49
N GLN A 131 -1.19 -3.51 12.22
CA GLN A 131 0.10 -3.04 11.69
C GLN A 131 0.64 -4.01 10.62
N ILE A 132 0.61 -5.32 10.89
CA ILE A 132 0.97 -6.36 9.91
C ILE A 132 0.06 -6.27 8.69
N LEU A 133 -1.25 -6.21 8.91
CA LEU A 133 -2.22 -6.13 7.82
C LEU A 133 -2.06 -4.85 6.99
N HIS A 134 -1.67 -3.72 7.59
CA HIS A 134 -1.35 -2.51 6.84
C HIS A 134 -0.14 -2.70 5.93
N HIS A 135 0.91 -3.33 6.44
CA HIS A 135 2.12 -3.58 5.67
C HIS A 135 1.87 -4.61 4.55
N ALA A 136 1.07 -5.63 4.83
CA ALA A 136 0.59 -6.57 3.83
C ALA A 136 -0.25 -5.86 2.77
N LEU A 137 -1.19 -4.98 3.17
CA LEU A 137 -1.98 -4.16 2.26
C LEU A 137 -1.09 -3.31 1.35
N TYR A 138 -0.08 -2.63 1.90
CA TYR A 138 0.91 -1.89 1.09
C TYR A 138 1.57 -2.77 0.03
N THR A 139 1.93 -4.00 0.40
CA THR A 139 2.54 -4.95 -0.54
C THR A 139 1.57 -5.34 -1.65
N THR A 140 0.30 -5.59 -1.30
CA THR A 140 -0.72 -5.92 -2.31
C THR A 140 -0.96 -4.79 -3.29
N VAL A 141 -1.01 -3.53 -2.84
CA VAL A 141 -1.27 -2.37 -3.73
C VAL A 141 -0.05 -1.94 -4.55
N THR A 142 1.14 -2.41 -4.20
CA THR A 142 2.35 -2.20 -5.01
C THR A 142 2.63 -3.36 -5.95
N CYS A 143 2.12 -4.56 -5.68
CA CYS A 143 2.32 -5.75 -6.53
C CYS A 143 1.14 -6.06 -7.46
N PHE A 144 -0.09 -6.14 -6.93
CA PHE A 144 -1.24 -6.60 -7.71
C PHE A 144 -1.59 -5.69 -8.89
N PRO A 145 -1.53 -4.35 -8.80
CA PRO A 145 -1.79 -3.51 -9.96
C PRO A 145 -0.83 -3.77 -11.13
N LEU A 146 0.47 -3.98 -10.85
CA LEU A 146 1.47 -4.33 -11.86
C LEU A 146 1.15 -5.67 -12.52
N MET A 147 0.80 -6.68 -11.72
CA MET A 147 0.38 -7.99 -12.23
C MET A 147 -0.87 -7.87 -13.12
N VAL A 148 -1.89 -7.12 -12.69
CA VAL A 148 -3.12 -6.89 -13.45
C VAL A 148 -2.83 -6.25 -14.80
N THR A 149 -1.93 -5.26 -14.84
CA THR A 149 -1.50 -4.62 -16.09
C THR A 149 -0.82 -5.64 -17.00
N ILE A 150 0.14 -6.41 -16.50
CA ILE A 150 0.86 -7.43 -17.28
C ILE A 150 -0.12 -8.45 -17.88
N ILE A 151 -1.03 -8.99 -17.07
CA ILE A 151 -2.01 -9.99 -17.52
C ILE A 151 -2.98 -9.38 -18.53
N PHE A 152 -3.54 -8.20 -18.23
CA PHE A 152 -4.51 -7.61 -19.14
C PHE A 152 -3.91 -7.31 -20.51
N TRP A 153 -2.79 -6.61 -20.57
CA TRP A 153 -2.19 -6.24 -21.86
C TRP A 153 -1.48 -7.41 -22.54
N GLY A 154 -0.99 -8.39 -21.77
CA GLY A 154 -0.28 -9.55 -22.28
C GLY A 154 -1.18 -10.68 -22.79
N SER A 155 -2.33 -10.92 -22.16
CA SER A 155 -3.20 -12.06 -22.51
C SER A 155 -4.67 -11.70 -22.80
N LEU A 156 -5.24 -10.72 -22.09
CA LEU A 156 -6.69 -10.46 -22.16
C LEU A 156 -7.08 -9.40 -23.20
N PHE A 157 -6.17 -8.50 -23.55
CA PHE A 157 -6.47 -7.37 -24.44
C PHE A 157 -6.68 -7.84 -25.90
N ASN A 158 -7.81 -7.44 -26.49
CA ASN A 158 -8.23 -7.85 -27.83
C ASN A 158 -8.16 -6.72 -28.88
N GLY A 159 -7.54 -5.58 -28.54
CA GLY A 159 -7.31 -4.48 -29.48
C GLY A 159 -8.24 -3.28 -29.28
N TRP A 160 -8.02 -2.25 -30.08
CA TRP A 160 -8.70 -0.94 -29.98
C TRP A 160 -9.80 -0.72 -31.03
N SER A 161 -9.88 -1.60 -32.03
CA SER A 161 -10.63 -1.41 -33.28
C SER A 161 -12.14 -1.22 -33.10
N SER A 162 -12.70 -1.61 -31.96
CA SER A 162 -14.13 -1.47 -31.64
C SER A 162 -14.43 -0.65 -30.36
N ASN A 163 -13.43 -0.04 -29.73
CA ASN A 163 -13.60 0.60 -28.42
C ASN A 163 -14.08 2.05 -28.55
N THR A 164 -15.27 2.32 -28.01
CA THR A 164 -15.76 3.70 -27.77
C THR A 164 -14.81 4.46 -26.85
N SER A 165 -14.90 5.79 -26.83
CA SER A 165 -14.09 6.63 -25.94
C SER A 165 -14.19 6.20 -24.47
N PHE A 166 -15.39 5.78 -24.03
CA PHE A 166 -15.59 5.21 -22.70
C PHE A 166 -14.77 3.95 -22.46
N TYR A 167 -14.82 2.95 -23.35
CA TYR A 167 -14.06 1.71 -23.17
C TYR A 167 -12.55 1.96 -23.17
N ARG A 168 -12.07 2.91 -23.97
CA ARG A 168 -10.65 3.29 -23.98
C ARG A 168 -10.22 3.89 -22.65
N TRP A 169 -10.98 4.88 -22.17
CA TRP A 169 -10.74 5.49 -20.87
C TRP A 169 -10.82 4.45 -19.75
N HIS A 170 -11.90 3.66 -19.72
CA HIS A 170 -12.14 2.64 -18.70
C HIS A 170 -10.98 1.63 -18.61
N ASN A 171 -10.59 1.02 -19.73
CA ASN A 171 -9.50 0.05 -19.77
C ASN A 171 -8.17 0.69 -19.37
N LEU A 172 -7.87 1.90 -19.86
CA LEU A 172 -6.65 2.60 -19.47
C LEU A 172 -6.64 2.91 -17.97
N SER A 173 -7.77 3.30 -17.39
CA SER A 173 -7.86 3.61 -15.96
C SER A 173 -7.63 2.37 -15.09
N ILE A 174 -8.37 1.28 -15.32
CA ILE A 174 -8.33 0.12 -14.42
C ILE A 174 -7.16 -0.84 -14.69
N HIS A 175 -6.61 -0.85 -15.92
CA HIS A 175 -5.50 -1.74 -16.31
C HIS A 175 -4.19 -1.02 -16.62
N GLY A 176 -4.17 0.30 -16.79
CA GLY A 176 -2.96 1.09 -17.01
C GLY A 176 -2.62 1.96 -15.80
N PHE A 177 -3.53 2.85 -15.42
CA PHE A 177 -3.30 3.81 -14.34
C PHE A 177 -3.24 3.16 -12.96
N ASN A 178 -3.83 1.98 -12.76
CA ASN A 178 -3.60 1.19 -11.57
C ASN A 178 -2.09 0.97 -11.30
N SER A 179 -1.29 0.66 -12.33
CA SER A 179 0.16 0.50 -12.26
C SER A 179 0.88 1.82 -12.08
N VAL A 180 0.40 2.90 -12.71
CA VAL A 180 0.95 4.25 -12.48
C VAL A 180 0.83 4.64 -11.01
N PHE A 181 -0.31 4.35 -10.38
CA PHE A 181 -0.54 4.67 -8.97
C PHE A 181 0.26 3.76 -8.03
N ALA A 182 0.44 2.48 -8.38
CA ALA A 182 1.36 1.60 -7.67
C ALA A 182 2.81 2.09 -7.77
N LEU A 183 3.26 2.50 -8.97
CA LEU A 183 4.59 3.05 -9.19
C LEU A 183 4.79 4.37 -8.44
N PHE A 184 3.77 5.22 -8.33
CA PHE A 184 3.82 6.41 -7.48
C PHE A 184 4.17 6.02 -6.02
N GLU A 185 3.52 5.03 -5.44
CA GLU A 185 3.84 4.55 -4.09
C GLU A 185 5.22 3.88 -3.98
N ILE A 186 5.67 3.19 -5.05
CA ILE A 186 6.98 2.54 -5.12
C ILE A 186 8.12 3.55 -5.32
N LEU A 187 7.88 4.71 -5.93
CA LEU A 187 8.95 5.65 -6.27
C LEU A 187 8.99 6.84 -5.30
N VAL A 188 7.84 7.29 -4.79
CA VAL A 188 7.75 8.53 -4.00
C VAL A 188 7.84 8.27 -2.50
N THR A 189 7.09 7.31 -1.98
CA THR A 189 6.93 7.05 -0.54
C THR A 189 8.24 6.57 0.11
N ARG A 190 8.45 6.83 1.42
CA ARG A 190 9.68 6.47 2.16
C ARG A 190 9.75 5.03 2.68
N THR A 191 8.88 4.15 2.17
CA THR A 191 8.75 2.74 2.58
C THR A 191 10.06 1.94 2.45
N VAL A 192 10.09 0.77 3.05
CA VAL A 192 11.19 -0.20 2.91
C VAL A 192 10.73 -1.40 2.09
N PRO A 193 11.65 -2.21 1.54
CA PRO A 193 11.26 -3.40 0.80
C PRO A 193 10.37 -4.30 1.67
N PRO A 194 9.29 -4.86 1.09
CA PRO A 194 8.37 -5.70 1.85
C PRO A 194 9.09 -6.96 2.38
N PRO A 195 8.69 -7.47 3.56
CA PRO A 195 9.16 -8.75 4.05
C PRO A 195 8.88 -9.86 3.04
N LEU A 196 9.82 -10.78 2.85
CA LEU A 196 9.68 -11.87 1.88
C LEU A 196 8.44 -12.73 2.15
N LEU A 197 8.03 -12.86 3.41
CA LEU A 197 6.84 -13.61 3.80
C LEU A 197 5.54 -13.02 3.23
N HIS A 198 5.54 -11.74 2.84
CA HIS A 198 4.39 -11.14 2.17
C HIS A 198 4.14 -11.73 0.77
N LEU A 199 5.14 -12.36 0.14
CA LEU A 199 4.89 -13.14 -1.08
C LEU A 199 3.90 -14.27 -0.81
N LEU A 200 4.01 -14.96 0.33
CA LEU A 200 3.02 -16.00 0.70
C LEU A 200 1.62 -15.40 0.91
N ILE A 201 1.53 -14.18 1.45
CA ILE A 201 0.24 -13.47 1.58
C ILE A 201 -0.35 -13.18 0.19
N CYS A 202 0.47 -12.65 -0.74
CA CYS A 202 0.05 -12.40 -2.11
C CYS A 202 -0.45 -13.68 -2.79
N CYS A 203 0.31 -14.79 -2.71
CA CYS A 203 -0.09 -16.08 -3.25
C CYS A 203 -1.36 -16.63 -2.58
N THR A 204 -1.53 -16.42 -1.27
CA THR A 204 -2.73 -16.83 -0.54
C THR A 204 -3.96 -16.07 -1.02
N ILE A 205 -3.87 -14.75 -1.17
CA ILE A 205 -4.97 -13.93 -1.71
C ILE A 205 -5.35 -14.38 -3.11
N LEU A 206 -4.37 -14.64 -3.99
CA LEU A 206 -4.64 -15.17 -5.32
C LEU A 206 -5.30 -16.56 -5.28
N SER A 207 -4.87 -17.42 -4.36
CA SER A 207 -5.47 -18.76 -4.20
C SER A 207 -6.92 -18.67 -3.73
N VAL A 208 -7.22 -17.81 -2.76
CA VAL A 208 -8.60 -17.55 -2.31
C VAL A 208 -9.43 -16.93 -3.44
N TYR A 209 -8.83 -16.07 -4.25
CA TYR A 209 -9.49 -15.50 -5.42
C TYR A 209 -9.89 -16.55 -6.46
N LEU A 210 -9.08 -17.59 -6.69
CA LEU A 210 -9.50 -18.73 -7.53
C LEU A 210 -10.78 -19.38 -6.99
N GLY A 211 -10.88 -19.53 -5.67
CA GLY A 211 -12.10 -20.00 -5.01
C GLY A 211 -13.31 -19.10 -5.30
N LEU A 212 -13.13 -17.78 -5.26
CA LEU A 212 -14.16 -16.82 -5.64
C LEU A 212 -14.58 -16.99 -7.12
N ALA A 213 -13.64 -17.19 -8.04
CA ALA A 213 -13.96 -17.40 -9.45
C ALA A 213 -14.79 -18.67 -9.70
N TYR A 214 -14.49 -19.77 -8.99
CA TYR A 214 -15.33 -20.97 -9.00
C TYR A 214 -16.70 -20.72 -8.36
N LEU A 215 -16.77 -19.95 -7.27
CA LEU A 215 -18.04 -19.57 -6.66
C LEU A 215 -18.91 -18.77 -7.63
N THR A 216 -18.35 -17.82 -8.37
CA THR A 216 -19.05 -17.07 -9.41
C THR A 216 -19.61 -18.01 -10.49
N TYR A 217 -18.86 -19.01 -10.93
CA TYR A 217 -19.42 -20.00 -11.87
C TYR A 217 -20.62 -20.75 -11.29
N ARG A 218 -20.54 -21.12 -10.01
CA ARG A 218 -21.62 -21.84 -9.32
C ARG A 218 -22.88 -21.00 -9.11
N THR A 219 -22.77 -19.68 -8.97
CA THR A 219 -23.91 -18.80 -8.69
C THR A 219 -24.42 -18.03 -9.92
N GLU A 220 -23.52 -17.63 -10.82
CA GLU A 220 -23.82 -16.78 -11.99
C GLU A 220 -23.71 -17.52 -13.33
N HIS A 221 -23.29 -18.79 -13.31
CA HIS A 221 -23.24 -19.68 -14.47
C HIS A 221 -22.34 -19.20 -15.63
N PHE A 222 -21.32 -18.40 -15.33
CA PHE A 222 -20.27 -18.02 -16.29
C PHE A 222 -18.88 -18.14 -15.66
N TRP A 223 -17.88 -18.39 -16.50
CA TRP A 223 -16.48 -18.39 -16.08
C TRP A 223 -15.92 -16.97 -16.16
N VAL A 224 -15.40 -16.47 -15.04
CA VAL A 224 -14.65 -15.20 -14.99
C VAL A 224 -13.42 -15.25 -15.88
N TYR A 225 -12.78 -16.41 -15.92
CA TYR A 225 -11.74 -16.74 -16.87
C TYR A 225 -11.95 -18.13 -17.44
N GLU A 226 -11.94 -18.23 -18.76
CA GLU A 226 -12.30 -19.48 -19.45
C GLU A 226 -11.24 -20.57 -19.28
N TRP A 227 -9.98 -20.21 -18.98
CA TRP A 227 -8.93 -21.17 -18.64
C TRP A 227 -9.19 -21.94 -17.33
N LEU A 228 -10.14 -21.50 -16.49
CA LEU A 228 -10.59 -22.26 -15.30
C LEU A 228 -11.56 -23.39 -15.64
N ASN A 229 -12.11 -23.40 -16.86
CA ASN A 229 -13.13 -24.33 -17.27
C ASN A 229 -12.52 -25.73 -17.49
N PRO A 230 -12.91 -26.74 -16.69
CA PRO A 230 -12.33 -28.09 -16.78
C PRO A 230 -12.52 -28.77 -18.14
N LYS A 231 -13.43 -28.28 -18.98
CA LYS A 231 -13.66 -28.82 -20.33
C LYS A 231 -12.41 -28.74 -21.23
N TYR A 232 -11.48 -27.84 -20.95
CA TYR A 232 -10.22 -27.72 -21.68
C TYR A 232 -9.06 -28.52 -21.05
N GLY A 233 -9.34 -29.28 -19.99
CA GLY A 233 -8.38 -30.20 -19.37
C GLY A 233 -7.66 -29.61 -18.16
N ALA A 234 -7.38 -30.46 -17.18
CA ALA A 234 -6.75 -30.06 -15.92
C ALA A 234 -5.33 -29.48 -16.10
N GLY A 235 -4.59 -29.93 -17.13
CA GLY A 235 -3.25 -29.43 -17.42
C GLY A 235 -3.20 -27.93 -17.70
N GLN A 236 -4.22 -27.38 -18.38
CA GLN A 236 -4.30 -25.94 -18.65
C GLN A 236 -4.50 -25.13 -17.35
N ILE A 237 -5.40 -25.59 -16.47
CA ILE A 237 -5.64 -24.93 -15.18
C ILE A 237 -4.34 -24.89 -14.37
N VAL A 238 -3.65 -26.03 -14.27
CA VAL A 238 -2.37 -26.13 -13.56
C VAL A 238 -1.33 -25.17 -14.15
N ALA A 239 -1.20 -25.14 -15.48
CA ALA A 239 -0.26 -24.26 -16.16
C ALA A 239 -0.54 -22.76 -15.86
N HIS A 240 -1.80 -22.33 -15.84
CA HIS A 240 -2.17 -20.96 -15.51
C HIS A 240 -1.91 -20.62 -14.04
N VAL A 241 -2.23 -21.54 -13.12
CA VAL A 241 -1.96 -21.34 -11.68
C VAL A 241 -0.47 -21.13 -11.43
N PHE A 242 0.39 -22.01 -11.97
CA PHE A 242 1.84 -21.86 -11.83
C PHE A 242 2.39 -20.66 -12.62
N GLY A 243 1.83 -20.37 -13.80
CA GLY A 243 2.19 -19.20 -14.59
C GLY A 243 1.94 -17.89 -13.83
N TYR A 244 0.73 -17.72 -13.28
CA TYR A 244 0.38 -16.52 -12.50
C TYR A 244 1.12 -16.46 -11.15
N ALA A 245 1.39 -17.60 -10.52
CA ALA A 245 2.29 -17.66 -9.36
C ALA A 245 3.71 -17.19 -9.71
N GLY A 246 4.23 -17.57 -10.88
CA GLY A 246 5.49 -17.07 -11.42
C GLY A 246 5.47 -15.56 -11.66
N ILE A 247 4.40 -15.03 -12.28
CA ILE A 247 4.24 -13.59 -12.54
C ILE A 247 4.22 -12.81 -11.22
N ILE A 248 3.41 -13.18 -10.24
CA ILE A 248 3.36 -12.44 -8.97
C ILE A 248 4.68 -12.50 -8.22
N THR A 249 5.41 -13.63 -8.30
CA THR A 249 6.75 -13.77 -7.72
C THR A 249 7.74 -12.83 -8.39
N GLY A 250 7.74 -12.76 -9.73
CA GLY A 250 8.58 -11.84 -10.50
C GLY A 250 8.25 -10.38 -10.20
N VAL A 251 6.96 -10.02 -10.14
CA VAL A 251 6.50 -8.68 -9.77
C VAL A 251 6.91 -8.33 -8.35
N PHE A 252 6.76 -9.24 -7.39
CA PHE A 252 7.19 -9.02 -6.02
C PHE A 252 8.70 -8.75 -5.94
N ALA A 253 9.51 -9.56 -6.61
CA ALA A 253 10.96 -9.35 -6.69
C ALA A 253 11.30 -8.01 -7.33
N PHE A 254 10.61 -7.64 -8.41
CA PHE A 254 10.78 -6.35 -9.08
C PHE A 254 10.47 -5.17 -8.14
N VAL A 255 9.32 -5.20 -7.45
CA VAL A 255 8.93 -4.17 -6.46
C VAL A 255 9.95 -4.09 -5.33
N TRP A 256 10.38 -5.24 -4.82
CA TRP A 256 11.39 -5.31 -3.76
C TRP A 256 12.70 -4.63 -4.20
N CYS A 257 13.19 -4.97 -5.40
CA CYS A 257 14.40 -4.38 -5.98
C CYS A 257 14.25 -2.88 -6.23
N LEU A 258 13.11 -2.42 -6.75
CA LEU A 258 12.87 -0.98 -6.96
C LEU A 258 12.88 -0.19 -5.66
N ILE A 259 12.19 -0.68 -4.63
CA ILE A 259 12.16 -0.01 -3.33
C ILE A 259 13.56 0.00 -2.69
N TRP A 260 14.30 -1.09 -2.83
CA TRP A 260 15.68 -1.19 -2.37
C TRP A 260 16.60 -0.21 -3.10
N ALA A 261 16.56 -0.19 -4.44
CA ALA A 261 17.37 0.68 -5.28
C ALA A 261 17.07 2.17 -5.01
N ARG A 262 15.79 2.52 -4.85
CA ARG A 262 15.36 3.86 -4.41
C ARG A 262 15.97 4.24 -3.06
N GLY A 263 15.88 3.34 -2.07
CA GLY A 263 16.45 3.58 -0.74
C GLY A 263 17.97 3.76 -0.75
N TRP A 264 18.67 3.03 -1.64
CA TRP A 264 20.10 3.21 -1.87
C TRP A 264 20.40 4.57 -2.51
N ALA A 265 19.69 4.94 -3.58
CA ALA A 265 19.93 6.15 -4.37
C ALA A 265 19.72 7.46 -3.58
N VAL A 266 18.76 7.51 -2.64
CA VAL A 266 18.45 8.73 -1.87
C VAL A 266 19.38 8.94 -0.66
N GLY A 267 20.48 8.18 -0.55
CA GLY A 267 21.52 8.46 0.44
C GLY A 267 21.71 7.37 1.51
N GLY A 268 21.52 6.11 1.13
CA GLY A 268 22.40 5.03 1.60
C GLY A 268 22.61 4.89 3.10
N ARG A 269 21.57 4.52 3.85
CA ARG A 269 21.69 3.55 4.96
C ARG A 269 20.48 2.61 4.90
N CYS A 270 20.60 1.57 4.09
CA CYS A 270 19.89 0.35 4.41
C CYS A 270 20.32 -0.04 5.84
N GLN A 271 19.33 -0.16 6.73
CA GLN A 271 19.43 -0.62 8.12
C GLN A 271 20.05 0.35 9.15
N GLY A 272 19.20 0.77 10.10
CA GLY A 272 19.59 0.91 11.50
C GLY A 272 20.54 2.06 11.86
N ARG A 273 20.04 3.29 11.89
CA ARG A 273 20.35 4.15 13.04
C ARG A 273 19.03 4.54 13.66
N GLN A 274 18.63 3.82 14.70
CA GLN A 274 17.64 4.32 15.63
C GLN A 274 18.21 5.62 16.19
N GLU A 275 17.83 6.74 15.61
CA GLU A 275 17.81 7.97 16.38
C GLU A 275 16.77 7.73 17.46
N VAL A 276 17.27 7.49 18.67
CA VAL A 276 16.48 7.47 19.88
C VAL A 276 15.79 8.81 19.91
N ALA A 277 14.51 8.85 19.52
CA ALA A 277 13.70 10.03 19.74
C ALA A 277 13.76 10.33 21.23
N PRO A 278 14.16 11.54 21.65
CA PRO A 278 14.28 11.85 23.06
C PRO A 278 12.94 11.56 23.72
N THR A 279 12.96 10.72 24.75
CA THR A 279 11.76 10.39 25.52
C THR A 279 11.15 11.69 26.07
N VAL A 280 9.83 11.71 26.25
CA VAL A 280 9.10 12.88 26.80
C VAL A 280 9.72 13.41 28.11
N ARG A 281 10.41 12.54 28.87
CA ARG A 281 11.22 12.87 30.05
C ARG A 281 12.38 13.85 29.75
N GLU A 282 13.09 13.65 28.66
CA GLU A 282 14.24 14.48 28.24
C GLU A 282 13.80 15.87 27.80
N ARG A 283 12.59 15.99 27.23
CA ARG A 283 12.00 17.30 26.90
C ARG A 283 11.68 18.12 28.16
N GLN A 284 11.31 17.46 29.28
CA GLN A 284 11.06 18.15 30.54
C GLN A 284 12.34 18.61 31.24
N GLU A 285 13.43 17.83 31.17
CA GLU A 285 14.73 18.24 31.69
C GLU A 285 15.33 19.44 30.92
N VAL A 286 15.21 19.45 29.59
CA VAL A 286 15.70 20.59 28.79
C VAL A 286 14.94 21.88 29.06
N THR A 287 13.63 21.81 29.35
CA THR A 287 12.83 22.99 29.70
C THR A 287 12.95 23.44 31.16
N THR A 288 13.56 22.63 32.03
CA THR A 288 13.73 22.97 33.46
C THR A 288 15.15 23.39 33.82
N GLY A 289 16.11 23.27 32.89
CA GLY A 289 17.51 23.68 33.09
C GLY A 289 17.81 25.16 32.81
N GLU A 290 16.86 25.96 32.34
CA GLU A 290 17.05 27.41 32.13
C GLU A 290 16.45 28.24 33.28
N SER A 291 17.18 28.32 34.39
CA SER A 291 17.08 29.36 35.43
C SER A 291 18.45 29.43 36.08
N THR A 292 19.21 30.53 36.20
CA THR A 292 19.00 31.98 36.17
C THR A 292 20.42 32.61 36.14
N PRO A 293 20.62 33.85 35.68
CA PRO A 293 21.95 34.45 35.62
C PRO A 293 22.45 34.89 37.01
N ASP A 294 23.68 34.51 37.31
CA ASP A 294 24.42 34.79 38.54
C ASP A 294 24.75 36.30 38.63
N LEU A 295 23.92 37.04 39.37
CA LEU A 295 24.16 38.44 39.72
C LEU A 295 24.85 38.50 41.09
N LYS A 296 26.12 38.90 41.04
CA LYS A 296 26.97 39.27 42.17
C LYS A 296 26.27 40.23 43.13
N GLU A 297 26.28 39.93 44.42
CA GLU A 297 26.11 40.95 45.46
C GLU A 297 27.11 40.72 46.59
N ASN A 298 28.17 41.54 46.56
CA ASN A 298 29.04 41.82 47.70
C ASN A 298 28.30 42.77 48.63
N VAL A 299 27.99 42.36 49.87
CA VAL A 299 27.80 43.31 50.98
C VAL A 299 28.43 42.72 52.24
N GLU A 300 29.57 43.30 52.60
CA GLU A 300 30.25 43.12 53.88
C GLU A 300 29.45 43.69 55.05
N LEU A 301 29.41 42.88 56.11
CA LEU A 301 29.31 43.17 57.54
C LEU A 301 29.44 44.65 57.97
N ARG A 302 28.40 45.17 58.62
CA ARG A 302 28.50 46.19 59.67
C ARG A 302 27.64 45.81 60.88
N THR A 303 28.28 45.18 61.85
CA THR A 303 27.84 45.07 63.24
C THR A 303 28.22 46.35 63.98
N THR A 304 27.25 47.18 64.35
CA THR A 304 27.42 48.21 65.39
C THR A 304 26.12 48.44 66.17
N SER A 305 25.99 47.76 67.30
CA SER A 305 25.36 48.22 68.56
C SER A 305 25.83 47.21 69.63
N SER A 306 26.25 47.55 70.84
CA SER A 306 26.06 48.73 71.69
C SER A 306 27.06 48.64 72.85
N ASN A 307 27.72 49.75 73.19
CA ASN A 307 28.36 49.95 74.50
C ASN A 307 27.57 51.05 75.25
N SER A 308 26.81 50.62 76.26
CA SER A 308 26.85 51.04 77.66
C SER A 308 27.01 52.53 78.08
N TYR A 309 26.10 52.95 78.98
CA TYR A 309 26.17 53.99 80.02
C TYR A 309 26.36 55.48 79.62
N VAL A 310 25.30 56.28 79.76
CA VAL A 310 24.97 57.24 80.86
C VAL A 310 23.70 58.00 80.46
#